data_AF-A0A546XRX0-F1
#
_entry.id   AF-A0A546XRX0-F1
#
_cell.length_a   1.000
_cell.length_b   1.000
_cell.length_c   1.000
_cell.angle_alpha   90.00
_cell.angle_beta   90.00
_cell.angle_gamma   90.00
#
_symmetry.space_group_name_H-M   'P 1'
#
loop_
_entity.id
_entity.type
_entity.pdbx_description
1 polymer ?
#
loop_
_entity_poly.entity_id
_entity_poly.type
_entity_poly.pdbx_seq_one_letter_code
_entity_poly.pdbx_strand_id
1 'polypeptide(L)'
;MTKEREIAYEPHPVSPERKAELRKAGYKIIDARFDPDAKPAPTSGEAPAGIGTDSGDQFSDQQLRGAIETATGKAPHHKLGRDKLIEQFNALNQAA
;
A
#
# COMPACT_ATOMS: atom_id res chain seq x y z
N MET A 1 14.62 35.53 -7.12
CA MET A 1 13.41 34.89 -7.65
C MET A 1 13.83 33.58 -8.31
N THR A 2 13.49 32.44 -7.72
CA THR A 2 13.82 31.11 -8.26
C THR A 2 12.93 30.82 -9.45
N LYS A 3 13.54 30.67 -10.62
CA LYS A 3 12.87 30.27 -11.87
C LYS A 3 12.06 28.99 -11.60
N GLU A 4 10.74 29.10 -11.63
CA GLU A 4 9.84 27.94 -11.51
C GLU A 4 10.16 27.00 -12.67
N ARG A 5 10.73 25.83 -12.33
CA ARG A 5 10.99 24.76 -13.29
C ARG A 5 9.73 23.94 -13.41
N GLU A 6 9.33 23.62 -14.63
CA GLU A 6 8.23 22.70 -14.89
C GLU A 6 8.50 21.37 -14.17
N ILE A 7 7.45 20.79 -13.57
CA ILE A 7 7.56 19.56 -12.78
C ILE A 7 7.26 18.37 -13.69
N ALA A 8 8.16 17.39 -13.70
CA ALA A 8 7.94 16.10 -14.34
C ALA A 8 7.72 15.04 -13.25
N TYR A 9 6.53 14.43 -13.26
CA TYR A 9 6.14 13.36 -12.35
C TYR A 9 6.52 12.00 -12.95
N GLU A 10 7.48 11.31 -12.38
CA GLU A 10 7.95 10.00 -12.87
C GLU A 10 7.92 8.95 -11.75
N PRO A 11 7.56 7.69 -12.03
CA PRO A 11 7.57 6.63 -11.02
C PRO A 11 9.01 6.31 -10.56
N HIS A 12 9.23 6.18 -9.24
CA HIS A 12 10.53 5.82 -8.68
C HIS A 12 10.72 4.28 -8.60
N PRO A 13 11.93 3.74 -8.89
CA PRO A 13 13.17 4.44 -9.20
C PRO A 13 13.26 4.94 -10.65
N VAL A 14 13.63 6.22 -10.80
CA VAL A 14 13.91 6.82 -12.12
C VAL A 14 15.32 6.48 -12.55
N SER A 15 15.45 5.82 -13.71
CA SER A 15 16.74 5.47 -14.32
C SER A 15 17.66 6.69 -14.51
N PRO A 16 18.99 6.52 -14.40
CA PRO A 16 19.95 7.62 -14.56
C PRO A 16 19.82 8.37 -15.90
N GLU A 17 19.58 7.65 -17.00
CA GLU A 17 19.42 8.21 -18.34
C GLU A 17 18.21 9.15 -18.42
N ARG A 18 17.04 8.66 -17.99
CA ARG A 18 15.78 9.43 -17.93
C ARG A 18 15.92 10.70 -17.09
N LYS A 19 16.59 10.56 -15.95
CA LYS A 19 16.87 11.67 -15.03
C LYS A 19 17.82 12.71 -15.63
N ALA A 20 18.78 12.30 -16.47
CA ALA A 20 19.67 13.21 -17.18
C ALA A 20 18.92 14.00 -18.27
N GLU A 21 18.04 13.34 -19.03
CA GLU A 21 17.21 13.99 -20.06
C GLU A 21 16.29 15.05 -19.44
N LEU A 22 15.56 14.69 -18.38
CA LEU A 22 14.63 15.60 -17.70
C LEU A 22 15.36 16.81 -17.10
N ARG A 23 16.55 16.61 -16.52
CA ARG A 23 17.37 17.72 -16.01
C ARG A 23 17.93 18.60 -17.12
N LYS A 24 18.34 18.02 -18.25
CA LYS A 24 18.82 18.77 -19.43
C LYS A 24 17.71 19.64 -20.01
N ALA A 25 16.48 19.14 -20.03
CA ALA A 25 15.31 19.89 -20.44
C ALA A 25 14.80 20.89 -19.37
N GLY A 26 15.44 20.93 -18.20
CA GLY A 26 15.17 21.94 -17.17
C GLY A 26 14.04 21.57 -16.20
N TYR A 27 13.55 20.33 -16.23
CA TYR A 27 12.47 19.88 -15.35
C TYR A 27 12.93 19.62 -13.92
N LYS A 28 11.99 19.81 -12.98
CA LYS A 28 12.08 19.31 -11.61
C LYS A 28 11.42 17.93 -11.55
N ILE A 29 12.22 16.91 -11.25
CA ILE A 29 11.73 15.52 -11.20
C ILE A 29 11.15 15.26 -9.83
N ILE A 30 9.86 14.94 -9.78
CA ILE A 30 9.12 14.55 -8.57
C ILE A 30 8.56 13.15 -8.78
N ASP A 31 8.38 12.39 -7.70
CA ASP A 31 7.77 11.06 -7.76
C ASP A 31 6.29 11.18 -8.17
N ALA A 32 5.85 10.30 -9.06
CA ALA A 32 4.46 10.25 -9.53
C ALA A 32 3.42 10.10 -8.40
N ARG A 33 3.80 9.58 -7.23
CA ARG A 33 2.96 9.54 -6.03
C ARG A 33 2.53 10.91 -5.51
N PHE A 34 3.30 11.96 -5.80
CA PHE A 34 3.01 13.33 -5.37
C PHE A 34 2.31 14.16 -6.46
N ASP A 35 1.92 13.54 -7.58
CA ASP A 35 1.13 14.21 -8.61
C ASP A 35 -0.27 14.54 -8.06
N PRO A 36 -0.65 15.83 -7.99
CA PRO A 36 -1.96 16.25 -7.47
C PRO A 36 -3.13 15.88 -8.40
N ASP A 37 -2.86 15.67 -9.69
CA ASP A 37 -3.86 15.28 -10.71
C ASP A 37 -3.93 13.76 -10.89
N ALA A 38 -2.94 13.03 -10.39
CA ALA A 38 -3.06 11.59 -10.26
C ALA A 38 -4.20 11.28 -9.29
N LYS A 39 -5.32 10.81 -9.83
CA LYS A 39 -6.36 10.12 -9.04
C LYS A 39 -5.62 9.19 -8.09
N PRO A 40 -5.91 9.22 -6.77
CA PRO A 40 -5.21 8.38 -5.82
C PRO A 40 -5.25 6.98 -6.38
N ALA A 41 -4.08 6.45 -6.77
CA ALA A 41 -3.96 5.03 -7.02
C ALA A 41 -4.58 4.39 -5.79
N PRO A 42 -5.53 3.44 -5.95
CA PRO A 42 -6.11 2.78 -4.78
C PRO A 42 -4.93 2.37 -3.95
N THR A 43 -4.87 2.91 -2.72
CA THR A 43 -3.81 2.60 -1.79
C THR A 43 -3.69 1.10 -1.86
N SER A 44 -2.55 0.62 -2.35
CA SER A 44 -2.21 -0.79 -2.29
C SER A 44 -2.10 -1.09 -0.80
N GLY A 45 -3.25 -1.27 -0.15
CA GLY A 45 -3.47 -2.46 0.64
C GLY A 45 -3.24 -3.57 -0.37
N GLU A 46 -1.96 -3.93 -0.47
CA GLU A 46 -1.51 -5.15 -1.09
C GLU A 46 -2.44 -6.21 -0.54
N ALA A 47 -3.43 -6.62 -1.33
CA ALA A 47 -4.03 -7.92 -1.16
C ALA A 47 -2.84 -8.85 -1.35
N PRO A 48 -2.31 -9.50 -0.30
CA PRO A 48 -1.30 -10.50 -0.55
C PRO A 48 -1.99 -11.54 -1.42
N ALA A 49 -1.40 -11.71 -2.60
CA ALA A 49 -1.70 -12.80 -3.52
C ALA A 49 -1.96 -14.07 -2.73
N GLY A 50 -3.16 -14.64 -2.91
CA GLY A 50 -3.59 -15.95 -2.46
C GLY A 50 -2.85 -16.49 -1.24
N ILE A 51 -3.27 -16.10 -0.03
CA ILE A 51 -2.79 -16.78 1.16
C ILE A 51 -3.50 -18.12 1.26
N GLY A 52 -2.93 -19.10 0.57
CA GLY A 52 -3.20 -20.51 0.75
C GLY A 52 -2.60 -21.01 2.06
N THR A 53 -2.98 -20.42 3.19
CA THR A 53 -2.66 -20.98 4.51
C THR A 53 -3.86 -20.80 5.43
N ASP A 54 -4.42 -21.93 5.83
CA ASP A 54 -5.56 -22.13 6.72
C ASP A 54 -5.32 -21.64 8.17
N SER A 55 -4.30 -20.79 8.39
CA SER A 55 -3.83 -20.41 9.73
C SER A 55 -3.32 -18.96 9.77
N GLY A 56 -3.95 -18.16 10.63
CA GLY A 56 -3.62 -16.75 10.91
C GLY A 56 -2.25 -16.53 11.54
N ASP A 57 -1.56 -17.57 12.00
CA ASP A 57 -0.23 -17.50 12.61
C ASP A 57 0.85 -16.91 11.69
N GLN A 58 0.69 -17.05 10.38
CA GLN A 58 1.65 -16.55 9.38
C GLN A 58 1.55 -15.03 9.16
N PHE A 59 0.51 -14.38 9.68
CA PHE A 59 0.20 -12.99 9.40
C PHE A 59 0.65 -12.06 10.53
N SER A 60 1.01 -10.82 10.20
CA SER A 60 1.16 -9.75 11.19
C SER A 60 -0.20 -9.32 11.77
N ASP A 61 -0.19 -8.69 12.95
CA ASP A 61 -1.40 -8.19 13.61
C ASP A 61 -2.14 -7.12 12.78
N GLN A 62 -1.42 -6.34 11.96
CA GLN A 62 -2.02 -5.41 11.02
C GLN A 62 -2.72 -6.14 9.88
N GLN A 63 -2.10 -7.19 9.33
CA GLN A 63 -2.71 -8.00 8.26
C GLN A 63 -3.95 -8.76 8.74
N LEU A 64 -3.92 -9.34 9.94
CA LEU A 64 -5.07 -10.01 10.53
C LEU A 64 -6.24 -9.04 10.72
N ARG A 65 -5.99 -7.83 11.23
CA ARG A 65 -7.01 -6.79 11.37
C ARG A 65 -7.62 -6.39 10.03
N GLY A 66 -6.79 -6.15 9.02
CA GLY A 66 -7.27 -5.79 7.68
C GLY A 66 -8.09 -6.90 7.03
N ALA A 67 -7.68 -8.16 7.19
CA ALA A 67 -8.42 -9.30 6.65
C ALA A 67 -9.78 -9.50 7.34
N ILE A 68 -9.83 -9.40 8.68
CA ILE A 68 -11.09 -9.49 9.43
C ILE A 68 -12.00 -8.32 9.08
N GLU A 69 -11.48 -7.10 8.96
CA GLU A 69 -12.26 -5.93 8.57
C GLU A 69 -12.83 -6.08 7.16
N THR A 70 -12.06 -6.62 6.22
CA THR A 70 -12.52 -6.89 4.85
C THR A 70 -13.62 -7.94 4.81
N ALA A 71 -13.47 -9.03 5.58
CA ALA A 71 -14.44 -10.12 5.62
C ALA A 71 -15.72 -9.79 6.39
N THR A 72 -15.62 -9.05 7.50
CA THR A 72 -16.75 -8.74 8.39
C THR A 72 -17.34 -7.34 8.19
N GLY A 73 -16.65 -6.46 7.45
CA GLY A 73 -16.97 -5.05 7.34
C GLY A 73 -16.74 -4.23 8.62
N LYS A 74 -16.15 -4.83 9.67
CA LYS A 74 -15.94 -4.18 10.97
C LYS A 74 -14.53 -4.41 11.50
N ALA A 75 -13.82 -3.33 11.77
CA ALA A 75 -12.48 -3.37 12.32
C ALA A 75 -12.45 -3.99 13.74
N PRO A 76 -11.56 -4.96 14.03
CA PRO A 76 -11.31 -5.43 15.38
C PRO A 76 -10.74 -4.33 16.27
N HIS A 77 -11.00 -4.40 17.57
CA HIS A 77 -10.47 -3.41 18.52
C HIS A 77 -8.93 -3.43 18.54
N HIS A 78 -8.28 -2.26 18.54
CA HIS A 78 -6.82 -2.14 18.43
C HIS A 78 -6.02 -2.75 19.59
N LYS A 79 -6.64 -2.98 20.75
CA LYS A 79 -6.06 -3.71 21.90
C LYS A 79 -6.35 -5.22 21.88
N LEU A 80 -7.03 -5.71 20.85
CA LEU A 80 -7.27 -7.14 20.70
C LEU A 80 -5.92 -7.82 20.49
N GLY A 81 -5.59 -8.76 21.38
CA GLY A 81 -4.33 -9.49 21.33
C GLY A 81 -4.20 -10.35 20.07
N ARG A 82 -2.96 -10.69 19.71
CA ARG A 82 -2.65 -11.51 18.53
C ARG A 82 -3.42 -12.83 18.53
N ASP A 83 -3.47 -13.54 19.65
CA ASP A 83 -4.19 -14.82 19.77
C ASP A 83 -5.65 -14.71 19.36
N LYS A 84 -6.32 -13.62 19.77
CA LYS A 84 -7.73 -13.37 19.43
C LYS A 84 -7.93 -12.94 17.98
N LEU A 85 -6.96 -12.25 17.40
CA LEU A 85 -6.98 -11.92 15.97
C LEU A 85 -6.83 -13.20 15.12
N ILE A 86 -5.93 -14.10 15.50
CA ILE A 86 -5.75 -15.39 14.83
C ILE A 86 -7.02 -16.24 14.94
N GLU A 87 -7.61 -16.35 16.13
CA GLU A 87 -8.87 -17.09 16.38
C GLU A 87 -10.01 -16.56 15.49
N GLN A 88 -10.18 -15.23 15.40
CA GLN A 88 -11.21 -14.62 14.56
C GLN A 88 -10.97 -14.85 13.08
N PHE A 89 -9.72 -14.70 12.63
CA PHE A 89 -9.36 -14.93 11.23
C PHE A 89 -9.57 -16.40 10.83
N ASN A 90 -9.14 -17.35 11.66
CA ASN A 90 -9.34 -18.78 11.40
C ASN A 90 -10.83 -19.17 11.40
N ALA A 91 -11.62 -18.62 12.35
CA ALA A 91 -13.05 -18.85 12.39
C ALA A 91 -13.77 -18.34 11.13
N LEU A 92 -13.32 -17.21 10.57
CA LEU A 92 -13.86 -16.66 9.32
C LEU A 92 -13.51 -17.54 8.12
N ASN A 93 -12.29 -18.08 8.06
CA ASN A 93 -11.88 -18.99 7.00
C ASN A 93 -12.61 -20.35 7.06
N GLN A 94 -12.90 -20.86 8.26
CA GLN A 94 -13.68 -22.10 8.41
C GLN A 94 -15.17 -21.94 8.07
N ALA A 95 -15.68 -20.70 8.11
CA ALA A 95 -17.08 -20.40 7.82
C ALA A 95 -17.35 -20.06 6.34
N ALA A 96 -16.29 -19.92 5.52
CA ALA A 96 -16.35 -19.62 4.09
C ALA A 96 -16.30 -20.90 3.24
#